data_AF-Q9ALL0-F1
#
_entry.id   AF-Q9ALL0-F1
#
_cell.length_a   1.000
_cell.length_b   1.000
_cell.length_c   1.000
_cell.angle_alpha   90.00
_cell.angle_beta   90.00
_cell.angle_gamma   90.00
#
_symmetry.space_group_name_H-M   'P 1'
#
loop_
_entity.id
_entity.type
_entity.pdbx_description
1 polymer ?
#
loop_
_entity_poly.entity_id
_entity_poly.type
_entity_poly.pdbx_seq_one_letter_code
_entity_poly.pdbx_strand_id
1 'polypeptide(L)'
;MGGESPPIPGEVMCYQYSILFAFLFSGIVQAAEAFGPRENRLFFDEKKGNTFYRIDNSDKKLPWLVQAWIEDASENKTTALTSIPMVFRVEPSSVFTVRVVKTGVLPEDRETLFWAVSNSLPGVVPTKLDNKEGKITAKLSLAYRFKVPLIYRPTALNNFRQEPEKLEWTYNGNEGLKLYNPTRYIVQLYNITVNGHEFKGEGVSSIITPMSGKNVSATVKKGTRIKYSVINDNGAIKEYEGIVN
;
A
#
# COMPACT_ATOMS: atom_id res chain seq x y z
N MET A 1 -60.40 53.23 -58.16
CA MET A 1 -61.19 53.94 -57.12
C MET A 1 -61.61 52.91 -56.09
N GLY A 2 -61.33 53.18 -54.80
CA GLY A 2 -61.68 52.37 -53.63
C GLY A 2 -60.79 51.13 -53.46
N GLY A 3 -59.86 51.00 -52.52
CA GLY A 3 -59.73 51.66 -51.22
C GLY A 3 -60.46 50.84 -50.16
N GLU A 4 -59.76 49.93 -49.48
CA GLU A 4 -59.96 49.59 -48.07
C GLU A 4 -58.86 48.62 -47.59
N SER A 5 -58.37 48.88 -46.38
CA SER A 5 -57.34 48.16 -45.65
C SER A 5 -57.98 47.42 -44.44
N PRO A 6 -57.21 46.74 -43.59
CA PRO A 6 -56.99 45.29 -43.56
C PRO A 6 -57.71 44.60 -42.37
N PRO A 7 -57.44 43.31 -42.12
CA PRO A 7 -57.33 42.85 -40.73
C PRO A 7 -56.00 42.12 -40.44
N ILE A 8 -55.49 42.34 -39.22
CA ILE A 8 -54.30 41.73 -38.58
C ILE A 8 -54.83 40.99 -37.33
N PRO A 9 -54.16 40.00 -36.71
CA PRO A 9 -53.37 38.86 -37.19
C PRO A 9 -53.98 37.51 -36.71
N GLY A 10 -53.64 36.41 -37.39
CA GLY A 10 -53.88 35.04 -36.90
C GLY A 10 -52.55 34.30 -36.77
N GLU A 11 -52.31 33.74 -35.59
CA GLU A 11 -51.12 32.97 -35.20
C GLU A 11 -50.70 31.94 -36.25
N VAL A 12 -49.42 31.95 -36.65
CA VAL A 12 -48.83 30.86 -37.43
C VAL A 12 -48.14 29.91 -36.46
N MET A 13 -48.82 28.81 -36.16
CA MET A 13 -48.30 27.64 -35.46
C MET A 13 -47.32 26.85 -36.32
N CYS A 14 -46.23 26.42 -35.68
CA CYS A 14 -45.44 25.21 -35.90
C CYS A 14 -44.91 24.87 -37.31
N TYR A 15 -43.58 24.90 -37.45
CA TYR A 15 -42.87 23.80 -38.10
C TYR A 15 -41.66 23.38 -37.28
N GLN A 16 -41.73 22.13 -36.79
CA GLN A 16 -40.69 21.42 -36.05
C GLN A 16 -39.42 21.27 -36.89
N TYR A 17 -38.27 21.64 -36.30
CA TYR A 17 -37.01 20.95 -36.55
C TYR A 17 -36.38 20.62 -35.21
N SER A 18 -36.72 19.42 -34.70
CA SER A 18 -36.08 18.82 -33.54
C SER A 18 -34.67 18.37 -33.93
N ILE A 19 -33.68 19.24 -33.74
CA ILE A 19 -32.27 18.84 -33.75
C ILE A 19 -31.98 18.21 -32.38
N LEU A 20 -32.01 16.88 -32.34
CA LEU A 20 -31.61 16.09 -31.18
C LEU A 20 -30.08 16.16 -31.05
N PHE A 21 -29.58 17.17 -30.34
CA PHE A 21 -28.15 17.28 -30.03
C PHE A 21 -27.83 16.30 -28.90
N ALA A 22 -27.47 15.06 -29.27
CA ALA A 22 -26.98 14.06 -28.32
C ALA A 22 -25.62 14.51 -27.76
N PHE A 23 -25.64 15.20 -26.63
CA PHE A 23 -24.45 15.49 -25.83
C PHE A 23 -23.91 14.16 -25.27
N LEU A 24 -23.01 13.52 -26.02
CA LEU A 24 -22.12 12.47 -25.51
C LEU A 24 -21.22 13.12 -24.45
N PHE A 25 -21.68 13.08 -23.19
CA PHE A 25 -20.84 13.31 -22.02
C PHE A 25 -19.79 12.19 -21.96
N SER A 26 -18.72 12.34 -22.72
CA SER A 26 -17.48 11.58 -22.52
C SER A 26 -16.88 12.08 -21.22
N GLY A 27 -17.23 11.45 -20.11
CA GLY A 27 -16.58 11.67 -18.83
C GLY A 27 -15.08 11.45 -19.01
N ILE A 28 -14.30 12.51 -18.89
CA ILE A 28 -12.84 12.40 -18.82
C ILE A 28 -12.57 11.72 -17.48
N VAL A 29 -12.38 10.41 -17.49
CA VAL A 29 -11.76 9.70 -16.36
C VAL A 29 -10.34 10.26 -16.29
N GLN A 30 -10.12 11.23 -15.40
CA GLN A 30 -8.78 11.58 -14.99
C GLN A 30 -8.25 10.37 -14.23
N ALA A 31 -7.50 9.52 -14.92
CA ALA A 31 -6.68 8.52 -14.26
C ALA A 31 -5.72 9.30 -13.34
N ALA A 32 -5.83 9.09 -12.03
CA ALA A 32 -4.87 9.64 -11.09
C ALA A 32 -3.48 9.10 -11.47
N GLU A 33 -2.57 10.00 -11.81
CA GLU A 33 -1.17 9.66 -12.07
C GLU A 33 -0.56 9.25 -10.73
N ALA A 34 -0.23 7.96 -10.61
CA ALA A 34 0.31 7.33 -9.42
C ALA A 34 1.75 6.86 -9.67
N PHE A 35 2.62 7.12 -8.69
CA PHE A 35 3.97 6.61 -8.63
C PHE A 35 4.15 5.81 -7.34
N GLY A 36 4.74 4.62 -7.41
CA GLY A 36 5.05 3.83 -6.21
C GLY A 36 5.29 2.34 -6.47
N PRO A 37 5.62 1.57 -5.42
CA PRO A 37 5.77 0.13 -5.52
C PRO A 37 4.43 -0.55 -5.82
N ARG A 38 4.46 -1.56 -6.69
CA ARG A 38 3.27 -2.35 -7.06
C ARG A 38 2.93 -3.39 -6.01
N GLU A 39 3.94 -4.04 -5.43
CA GLU A 39 3.78 -5.05 -4.39
C GLU A 39 3.56 -4.38 -3.03
N ASN A 40 2.53 -4.84 -2.30
CA ASN A 40 2.25 -4.40 -0.93
C ASN A 40 3.03 -5.19 0.13
N ARG A 41 3.64 -6.33 -0.26
CA ARG A 41 4.46 -7.20 0.57
C ARG A 41 5.35 -8.06 -0.33
N LEU A 42 6.56 -8.36 0.14
CA LEU A 42 7.53 -9.19 -0.55
C LEU A 42 7.89 -10.41 0.28
N PHE A 43 8.07 -11.54 -0.40
CA PHE A 43 8.62 -12.76 0.18
C PHE A 43 9.96 -13.06 -0.47
N PHE A 44 11.00 -13.20 0.34
CA PHE A 44 12.29 -13.72 -0.05
C PHE A 44 12.38 -15.17 0.40
N ASP A 45 12.17 -16.10 -0.54
CA ASP A 45 12.37 -17.52 -0.34
C ASP A 45 13.86 -17.83 -0.50
N GLU A 46 14.51 -18.30 0.58
CA GLU A 46 15.94 -18.61 0.57
C GLU A 46 16.32 -19.58 -0.55
N LYS A 47 15.46 -20.58 -0.84
CA LYS A 47 15.71 -21.57 -1.89
C LYS A 47 15.80 -20.92 -3.28
N LYS A 48 15.07 -19.82 -3.51
CA LYS A 48 15.10 -19.07 -4.78
C LYS A 48 16.31 -18.13 -4.87
N GLY A 49 16.90 -17.75 -3.73
CA GLY A 49 18.09 -16.90 -3.63
C GLY A 49 17.91 -15.44 -4.06
N ASN A 50 16.74 -15.06 -4.56
CA ASN A 50 16.38 -13.68 -4.88
C ASN A 50 14.86 -13.50 -4.95
N THR A 51 14.42 -12.24 -4.86
CA THR A 51 13.04 -11.84 -5.13
C THR A 51 13.03 -10.53 -5.92
N PHE A 52 11.88 -10.16 -6.47
CA PHE A 52 11.73 -8.96 -7.28
C PHE A 52 10.55 -8.14 -6.80
N TYR A 53 10.66 -6.82 -6.94
CA TYR A 53 9.54 -5.91 -6.78
C TYR A 53 9.57 -4.86 -7.86
N ARG A 54 8.42 -4.28 -8.14
CA ARG A 54 8.21 -3.34 -9.25
C ARG A 54 7.82 -1.98 -8.70
N ILE A 55 8.27 -0.95 -9.39
CA ILE A 55 7.88 0.43 -9.17
C ILE A 55 7.19 0.90 -10.44
N ASP A 56 5.94 1.29 -10.29
CA ASP A 56 5.11 1.79 -11.37
C ASP A 56 5.19 3.32 -11.41
N ASN A 57 5.35 3.86 -12.61
CA ASN A 57 5.15 5.27 -12.89
C ASN A 57 4.07 5.42 -13.95
N SER A 58 2.85 5.73 -13.53
CA SER A 58 1.72 5.97 -14.44
C SER A 58 1.61 7.43 -14.90
N ASP A 59 2.45 8.33 -14.37
CA ASP A 59 2.57 9.70 -14.86
C ASP A 59 3.09 9.70 -16.30
N LYS A 60 2.52 10.55 -17.15
CA LYS A 60 2.87 10.62 -18.58
C LYS A 60 4.06 11.51 -18.90
N LYS A 61 4.52 12.32 -17.95
CA LYS A 61 5.51 13.38 -18.17
C LYS A 61 6.65 13.38 -17.15
N LEU A 62 6.39 13.02 -15.90
CA LEU A 62 7.34 13.17 -14.81
C LEU A 62 8.18 11.89 -14.62
N PRO A 63 9.50 11.93 -14.88
CA PRO A 63 10.39 10.86 -14.47
C PRO A 63 10.70 10.94 -12.97
N TRP A 64 11.09 9.82 -12.38
CA TRP A 64 11.49 9.73 -10.97
C TRP A 64 12.88 9.14 -10.82
N LEU A 65 13.72 9.74 -9.97
CA LEU A 65 14.96 9.12 -9.51
C LEU A 65 14.65 8.35 -8.23
N VAL A 66 14.98 7.06 -8.19
CA VAL A 66 14.72 6.19 -7.05
C VAL A 66 16.03 5.67 -6.49
N GLN A 67 16.16 5.76 -5.17
CA GLN A 67 17.18 5.08 -4.38
C GLN A 67 16.52 3.92 -3.64
N ALA A 68 17.05 2.71 -3.81
CA ALA A 68 16.55 1.49 -3.20
C ALA A 68 17.56 0.91 -2.21
N TRP A 69 17.10 0.57 -1.01
CA TRP A 69 17.89 -0.14 0.00
C TRP A 69 16.98 -1.00 0.88
N ILE A 70 17.59 -1.85 1.71
CA ILE A 70 16.87 -2.67 2.69
C ILE A 70 17.14 -2.15 4.10
N GLU A 71 16.10 -2.06 4.91
CA GLU A 71 16.19 -1.82 6.36
C GLU A 71 15.79 -3.07 7.14
N ASP A 72 16.38 -3.26 8.32
CA ASP A 72 15.96 -4.29 9.28
C ASP A 72 14.66 -3.92 10.01
N ALA A 73 14.20 -4.79 10.90
CA ALA A 73 12.99 -4.56 11.70
C ALA A 73 13.10 -3.33 12.62
N SER A 74 14.30 -2.85 12.92
CA SER A 74 14.59 -1.65 13.72
C SER A 74 14.79 -0.40 12.83
N GLU A 75 14.46 -0.50 11.54
CA GLU A 75 14.58 0.56 10.54
C GLU A 75 16.01 1.02 10.25
N ASN A 76 17.00 0.22 10.61
CA ASN A 76 18.40 0.50 10.27
C ASN A 76 18.73 -0.09 8.91
N LYS A 77 19.47 0.65 8.09
CA LYS A 77 19.98 0.13 6.81
C LYS A 77 20.86 -1.10 7.06
N THR A 78 20.61 -2.17 6.32
CA THR A 78 21.33 -3.44 6.43
C THR A 78 21.91 -3.87 5.09
N THR A 79 22.96 -4.69 5.15
CA THR A 79 23.60 -5.32 3.99
C THR A 79 23.32 -6.82 3.91
N ALA A 80 22.47 -7.36 4.79
CA ALA A 80 22.11 -8.78 4.78
C ALA A 80 21.31 -9.16 3.52
N LEU A 81 20.45 -8.24 3.06
CA LEU A 81 19.77 -8.27 1.76
C LEU A 81 20.09 -6.98 1.00
N THR A 82 20.27 -7.07 -0.31
CA THR A 82 20.67 -5.92 -1.14
C THR A 82 19.74 -5.77 -2.35
N SER A 83 19.26 -4.55 -2.56
CA SER A 83 18.50 -4.15 -3.76
C SER A 83 19.44 -3.82 -4.92
N ILE A 84 19.14 -4.33 -6.11
CA ILE A 84 19.92 -4.16 -7.33
C ILE A 84 18.95 -3.78 -8.47
N PRO A 85 19.18 -2.63 -9.14
CA PRO A 85 20.14 -1.58 -8.81
C PRO A 85 19.73 -0.76 -7.57
N MET A 86 20.72 -0.18 -6.87
CA MET A 86 20.47 0.67 -5.69
C MET A 86 20.02 2.09 -6.05
N VAL A 87 20.31 2.56 -7.26
CA VAL A 87 19.87 3.87 -7.77
C VAL A 87 19.49 3.71 -9.23
N PHE A 88 18.31 4.17 -9.59
CA PHE A 88 17.79 4.06 -10.95
C PHE A 88 16.76 5.13 -11.25
N ARG A 89 16.52 5.36 -12.54
CA ARG A 89 15.49 6.28 -13.02
C ARG A 89 14.30 5.48 -13.53
N VAL A 90 13.08 5.91 -13.17
CA VAL A 90 11.82 5.36 -13.66
C VAL A 90 11.22 6.40 -14.61
N GLU A 91 11.11 6.04 -15.90
CA GLU A 91 10.59 6.94 -16.91
C GLU A 91 9.06 7.07 -16.83
N PRO A 92 8.47 8.10 -17.44
CA PRO A 92 7.02 8.22 -17.54
C PRO A 92 6.37 7.01 -18.21
N SER A 93 5.17 6.65 -17.75
CA SER A 93 4.39 5.52 -18.28
C SER A 93 5.18 4.21 -18.35
N SER A 94 6.03 3.96 -17.36
CA SER A 94 6.93 2.82 -17.33
C SER A 94 6.89 2.08 -15.99
N VAL A 95 7.44 0.87 -15.99
CA VAL A 95 7.59 0.04 -14.81
C VAL A 95 9.05 -0.36 -14.68
N PHE A 96 9.65 -0.12 -13.52
CA PHE A 96 11.00 -0.55 -13.22
C PHE A 96 10.98 -1.74 -12.26
N THR A 97 11.79 -2.77 -12.53
CA THR A 97 11.90 -3.94 -11.65
C THR A 97 13.21 -3.90 -10.88
N VAL A 98 13.13 -4.01 -9.56
CA VAL A 98 14.26 -4.09 -8.65
C VAL A 98 14.41 -5.54 -8.19
N ARG A 99 15.64 -6.05 -8.23
CA ARG A 99 16.00 -7.37 -7.71
C ARG A 99 16.53 -7.23 -6.30
N VAL A 100 16.08 -8.08 -5.39
CA VAL A 100 16.63 -8.20 -4.04
C VAL A 100 17.36 -9.53 -3.92
N VAL A 101 18.60 -9.50 -3.44
CA VAL A 101 19.48 -10.67 -3.28
C VAL A 101 19.96 -10.78 -1.84
N LYS A 102 20.25 -12.01 -1.39
CA LYS A 102 20.90 -12.27 -0.09
C LYS A 102 22.41 -12.08 -0.23
N THR A 103 22.97 -11.23 0.61
CA THR A 103 24.40 -10.87 0.61
C THR A 103 25.08 -11.13 1.96
N GLY A 104 24.31 -11.27 3.05
CA GLY A 104 24.83 -11.59 4.38
C GLY A 104 24.19 -12.84 5.00
N VAL A 105 24.57 -13.09 6.25
CA VAL A 105 24.04 -14.17 7.07
C VAL A 105 22.68 -13.76 7.65
N LEU A 106 21.72 -14.68 7.64
CA LEU A 106 20.37 -14.47 8.14
C LEU A 106 19.96 -15.68 9.01
N PRO A 107 19.06 -15.50 9.98
CA PRO A 107 18.55 -16.60 10.79
C PRO A 107 17.94 -17.72 9.94
N GLU A 108 18.33 -18.96 10.17
CA GLU A 108 17.82 -20.12 9.43
C GLU A 108 16.64 -20.81 10.14
N ASP A 109 16.40 -20.49 11.40
CA ASP A 109 15.41 -21.15 12.26
C ASP A 109 14.01 -20.50 12.22
N ARG A 110 13.90 -19.27 11.71
CA ARG A 110 12.68 -18.44 11.75
C ARG A 110 12.64 -17.41 10.62
N GLU A 111 11.44 -16.91 10.33
CA GLU A 111 11.27 -15.78 9.42
C GLU A 111 11.83 -14.48 10.00
N THR A 112 12.36 -13.62 9.13
CA THR A 112 12.91 -12.32 9.53
C THR A 112 12.25 -11.20 8.73
N LEU A 113 11.84 -10.13 9.43
CA LEU A 113 11.22 -8.96 8.84
C LEU A 113 12.31 -7.96 8.41
N PHE A 114 12.19 -7.49 7.18
CA PHE A 114 12.92 -6.38 6.60
C PHE A 114 11.93 -5.40 5.97
N TRP A 115 12.42 -4.23 5.58
CA TRP A 115 11.69 -3.26 4.77
C TRP A 115 12.46 -3.01 3.48
N ALA A 116 11.83 -3.25 2.33
CA ALA A 116 12.32 -2.75 1.05
C ALA A 116 11.94 -1.27 0.93
N VAL A 117 12.94 -0.40 0.98
CA VAL A 117 12.75 1.04 0.99
C VAL A 117 13.06 1.61 -0.39
N SER A 118 12.13 2.39 -0.92
CA SER A 118 12.29 3.12 -2.18
C SER A 118 12.09 4.61 -1.93
N ASN A 119 13.18 5.37 -1.94
CA ASN A 119 13.18 6.82 -1.78
C ASN A 119 13.22 7.47 -3.15
N SER A 120 12.15 8.17 -3.51
CA SER A 120 11.94 8.71 -4.83
C SER A 120 11.92 10.24 -4.82
N LEU A 121 12.72 10.81 -5.72
CA LEU A 121 12.82 12.23 -5.97
C LEU A 121 12.22 12.51 -7.35
N PRO A 122 11.29 13.48 -7.46
CA PRO A 122 10.72 13.82 -8.75
C PRO A 122 11.81 14.46 -9.62
N GLY A 123 11.83 14.11 -10.90
CA GLY A 123 12.63 14.83 -11.88
C GLY A 123 12.11 16.24 -12.06
N VAL A 124 12.93 17.11 -12.64
CA VAL A 124 12.48 18.44 -13.06
C VAL A 124 11.99 18.32 -14.50
N VAL A 125 10.69 18.45 -14.72
CA VAL A 125 10.18 18.74 -16.07
C VAL A 125 10.52 20.21 -16.34
N PRO A 126 11.34 20.53 -17.37
CA PRO A 126 11.61 21.90 -17.73
C PRO A 126 10.30 22.54 -18.19
N THR A 127 9.60 23.22 -17.29
CA THR A 127 8.58 24.17 -17.71
C THR A 127 9.34 25.25 -18.45
N LYS A 128 9.11 25.41 -19.75
CA LYS A 128 9.52 26.64 -20.44
C LYS A 128 8.93 27.77 -19.60
N LEU A 129 9.80 28.48 -18.88
CA LEU A 129 9.43 29.72 -18.24
C LEU A 129 9.14 30.65 -19.41
N ASP A 130 7.88 30.75 -19.81
CA ASP A 130 7.42 31.95 -20.47
C ASP A 130 7.72 33.06 -19.48
N ASN A 131 8.86 33.73 -19.66
CA ASN A 131 9.26 34.95 -18.99
C ASN A 131 8.31 36.07 -19.42
N LYS A 132 7.01 35.91 -19.15
CA LYS A 132 6.08 37.02 -19.08
C LYS A 132 6.27 37.60 -17.69
N GLU A 133 6.99 38.70 -17.66
CA GLU A 133 7.26 39.53 -16.49
C GLU A 133 6.03 39.60 -15.56
N GLY A 134 6.19 39.19 -14.29
CA GLY A 134 5.19 39.44 -13.24
C GLY A 134 4.45 38.23 -12.64
N LYS A 135 4.64 36.99 -13.10
CA LYS A 135 4.05 35.81 -12.43
C LYS A 135 5.03 35.10 -11.50
N ILE A 136 4.94 35.36 -10.20
CA ILE A 136 5.58 34.53 -9.17
C ILE A 136 4.90 33.16 -9.21
N THR A 137 5.59 32.14 -9.72
CA THR A 137 5.11 30.77 -9.72
C THR A 137 5.76 30.02 -8.56
N ALA A 138 4.98 29.73 -7.51
CA ALA A 138 5.41 28.82 -6.45
C ALA A 138 5.42 27.38 -6.99
N LYS A 139 6.55 26.69 -6.89
CA LYS A 139 6.68 25.27 -7.25
C LYS A 139 6.71 24.43 -5.98
N LEU A 140 5.77 23.50 -5.83
CA LEU A 140 5.78 22.46 -4.81
C LEU A 140 6.36 21.19 -5.43
N SER A 141 7.41 20.63 -4.83
CA SER A 141 7.99 19.34 -5.22
C SER A 141 7.84 18.36 -4.06
N LEU A 142 7.29 17.18 -4.34
CA LEU A 142 7.05 16.15 -3.33
C LEU A 142 7.97 14.95 -3.59
N ALA A 143 8.73 14.58 -2.57
CA ALA A 143 9.49 13.33 -2.54
C ALA A 143 8.72 12.28 -1.74
N TYR A 144 8.81 11.02 -2.14
CA TYR A 144 8.15 9.92 -1.45
C TYR A 144 9.19 8.92 -0.94
N ARG A 145 8.99 8.43 0.28
CA ARG A 145 9.74 7.28 0.81
C ARG A 145 8.75 6.15 1.06
N PHE A 146 8.76 5.16 0.18
CA PHE A 146 7.94 3.97 0.31
C PHE A 146 8.67 2.90 1.13
N LYS A 147 7.95 2.24 2.03
CA LYS A 147 8.41 1.06 2.75
C LYS A 147 7.48 -0.11 2.45
N VAL A 148 8.03 -1.18 1.87
CA VAL A 148 7.29 -2.42 1.60
C VAL A 148 7.84 -3.51 2.54
N PRO A 149 7.00 -4.19 3.34
CA PRO A 149 7.48 -5.27 4.20
C PRO A 149 8.05 -6.41 3.34
N LEU A 150 9.26 -6.84 3.69
CA LEU A 150 10.02 -7.90 3.05
C LEU A 150 10.26 -9.02 4.06
N ILE A 151 9.63 -10.16 3.84
CA ILE A 151 9.71 -11.32 4.72
C ILE A 151 10.74 -12.29 4.16
N TYR A 152 11.84 -12.48 4.88
CA TYR A 152 12.80 -13.54 4.60
C TYR A 152 12.32 -14.86 5.20
N ARG A 153 12.21 -15.89 4.35
CA ARG A 153 11.80 -17.24 4.73
C ARG A 153 12.95 -18.24 4.46
N PRO A 154 13.59 -18.76 5.52
CA PRO A 154 14.64 -19.76 5.36
C PRO A 154 14.08 -21.12 4.91
N THR A 155 14.92 -21.88 4.21
CA THR A 155 14.54 -23.16 3.58
C THR A 155 14.13 -24.20 4.61
N ALA A 156 14.71 -24.13 5.82
CA ALA A 156 14.38 -25.02 6.94
C ALA A 156 12.89 -24.96 7.35
N LEU A 157 12.19 -23.85 7.04
CA LEU A 157 10.77 -23.70 7.33
C LEU A 157 9.85 -24.42 6.35
N ASN A 158 10.33 -24.96 5.23
CA ASN A 158 9.47 -25.60 4.24
C ASN A 158 8.70 -26.83 4.77
N ASN A 159 9.20 -27.44 5.85
CA ASN A 159 8.57 -28.59 6.50
C ASN A 159 7.64 -28.21 7.65
N PHE A 160 7.59 -26.94 8.03
CA PHE A 160 6.73 -26.45 9.10
C PHE A 160 5.46 -25.85 8.50
N ARG A 161 4.35 -25.93 9.24
CA ARG A 161 3.10 -25.26 8.87
C ARG A 161 3.07 -23.89 9.51
N GLN A 162 2.48 -22.92 8.82
CA GLN A 162 2.04 -21.70 9.48
C GLN A 162 0.88 -22.07 10.42
N GLU A 163 1.02 -21.74 11.70
CA GLU A 163 0.04 -22.05 12.75
C GLU A 163 -0.36 -20.77 13.51
N PRO A 164 -1.07 -19.81 12.87
CA PRO A 164 -1.51 -18.58 13.54
C PRO A 164 -2.39 -18.84 14.77
N GLU A 165 -3.05 -20.00 14.85
CA GLU A 165 -3.82 -20.43 16.01
C GLU A 165 -2.99 -20.58 17.29
N LYS A 166 -1.66 -20.68 17.18
CA LYS A 166 -0.74 -20.77 18.33
C LYS A 166 -0.38 -19.41 18.93
N LEU A 167 -0.93 -18.30 18.42
CA LEU A 167 -0.75 -17.01 19.05
C LEU A 167 -1.24 -17.03 20.50
N GLU A 168 -0.40 -16.54 21.41
CA GLU A 168 -0.67 -16.51 22.83
C GLU A 168 -1.18 -15.13 23.25
N TRP A 169 -2.19 -15.13 24.11
CA TRP A 169 -2.90 -13.93 24.54
C TRP A 169 -2.88 -13.87 26.06
N THR A 170 -2.28 -12.83 26.63
CA THR A 170 -2.15 -12.68 28.08
C THR A 170 -2.69 -11.34 28.55
N TYR A 171 -3.34 -11.35 29.71
CA TYR A 171 -3.77 -10.11 30.35
C TYR A 171 -2.56 -9.34 30.90
N ASN A 172 -2.44 -8.06 30.56
CA ASN A 172 -1.35 -7.19 31.00
C ASN A 172 -1.84 -5.98 31.82
N GLY A 173 -2.71 -6.23 32.80
CA GLY A 173 -3.11 -5.19 33.77
C GLY A 173 -3.75 -3.96 33.11
N ASN A 174 -3.17 -2.79 33.40
CA ASN A 174 -3.59 -1.50 32.84
C ASN A 174 -3.11 -1.27 31.40
N GLU A 175 -2.14 -2.06 30.90
CA GLU A 175 -1.64 -1.98 29.52
C GLU A 175 -2.52 -2.77 28.52
N GLY A 176 -3.57 -3.44 29.02
CA GLY A 176 -4.57 -4.13 28.21
C GLY A 176 -4.21 -5.57 27.89
N LEU A 177 -4.14 -5.91 26.60
CA LEU A 177 -3.94 -7.27 26.08
C LEU A 177 -2.52 -7.40 25.51
N LYS A 178 -1.77 -8.42 25.93
CA LYS A 178 -0.47 -8.75 25.34
C LYS A 178 -0.61 -9.93 24.40
N LEU A 179 -0.16 -9.75 23.16
CA LEU A 179 -0.04 -10.78 22.14
C LEU A 179 1.41 -11.28 22.11
N TYR A 180 1.61 -12.59 22.07
CA TYR A 180 2.91 -13.22 21.85
C TYR A 180 2.84 -14.21 20.69
N ASN A 181 3.86 -14.19 19.83
CA ASN A 181 4.00 -15.11 18.70
C ASN A 181 5.07 -16.17 19.00
N PRO A 182 4.68 -17.37 19.50
CA PRO A 182 5.61 -18.47 19.74
C PRO A 182 5.93 -19.26 18.45
N THR A 183 5.50 -18.81 17.27
CA THR A 183 5.77 -19.51 16.01
C THR A 183 7.07 -19.05 15.38
N ARG A 184 7.54 -19.81 14.38
CA ARG A 184 8.70 -19.47 13.56
C ARG A 184 8.34 -18.56 12.37
N TYR A 185 7.05 -18.24 12.20
CA TYR A 185 6.55 -17.42 11.10
C TYR A 185 6.11 -16.06 11.60
N ILE A 186 6.28 -15.06 10.75
CA ILE A 186 5.68 -13.75 10.92
C ILE A 186 4.17 -13.88 10.75
N VAL A 187 3.41 -13.32 11.69
CA VAL A 187 1.95 -13.26 11.60
C VAL A 187 1.53 -11.82 11.34
N GLN A 188 0.78 -11.58 10.26
CA GLN A 188 0.18 -10.29 9.99
C GLN A 188 -1.24 -10.26 10.54
N LEU A 189 -1.42 -9.62 11.68
CA LEU A 189 -2.70 -9.41 12.32
C LEU A 189 -3.49 -8.33 11.56
N TYR A 190 -4.74 -8.61 11.23
CA TYR A 190 -5.64 -7.69 10.52
C TYR A 190 -6.53 -6.92 11.50
N ASN A 191 -7.17 -7.63 12.41
CA ASN A 191 -8.07 -7.09 13.42
C ASN A 191 -8.11 -8.01 14.65
N ILE A 192 -8.62 -7.46 15.75
CA ILE A 192 -9.04 -8.23 16.92
C ILE A 192 -10.45 -7.77 17.28
N THR A 193 -11.32 -8.71 17.63
CA THR A 193 -12.65 -8.45 18.17
C THR A 193 -12.73 -8.97 19.60
N VAL A 194 -13.00 -8.06 20.53
CA VAL A 194 -13.17 -8.35 21.96
C VAL A 194 -14.54 -7.86 22.39
N ASN A 195 -15.36 -8.73 23.01
CA ASN A 195 -16.70 -8.37 23.51
C ASN A 195 -17.59 -7.68 22.45
N GLY A 196 -17.47 -8.06 21.17
CA GLY A 196 -18.21 -7.46 20.06
C GLY A 196 -17.64 -6.14 19.53
N HIS A 197 -16.58 -5.60 20.14
CA HIS A 197 -15.87 -4.42 19.65
C HIS A 197 -14.69 -4.84 18.77
N GLU A 198 -14.71 -4.41 17.52
CA GLU A 198 -13.62 -4.59 16.57
C GLU A 198 -12.56 -3.50 16.75
N PHE A 199 -11.31 -3.91 16.87
CA PHE A 199 -10.13 -3.07 16.92
C PHE A 199 -9.32 -3.26 15.63
N LYS A 200 -9.06 -2.14 14.93
CA LYS A 200 -8.26 -2.04 13.70
C LYS A 200 -7.41 -0.76 13.78
N GLY A 201 -6.17 -0.80 13.30
CA GLY A 201 -5.28 0.38 13.25
C GLY A 201 -3.99 0.22 14.05
N GLU A 202 -3.35 1.34 14.41
CA GLU A 202 -2.05 1.35 15.13
C GLU A 202 -2.10 0.46 16.38
N GLY A 203 -1.10 -0.41 16.52
CA GLY A 203 -1.04 -1.42 17.57
C GLY A 203 -1.68 -2.75 17.22
N VAL A 204 -2.79 -2.76 16.46
CA VAL A 204 -3.65 -3.95 16.23
C VAL A 204 -3.53 -4.55 14.83
N SER A 205 -3.46 -3.73 13.78
CA SER A 205 -3.07 -4.21 12.44
C SER A 205 -1.55 -4.16 12.37
N SER A 206 -0.90 -5.29 12.64
CA SER A 206 0.55 -5.33 12.83
C SER A 206 1.16 -6.61 12.30
N ILE A 207 2.38 -6.46 11.80
CA ILE A 207 3.29 -7.57 11.60
C ILE A 207 3.85 -7.95 12.97
N ILE A 208 3.69 -9.21 13.37
CA ILE A 208 4.21 -9.76 14.62
C ILE A 208 5.33 -10.74 14.27
N THR A 209 6.56 -10.41 14.68
CA THR A 209 7.73 -11.23 14.36
C THR A 209 7.78 -12.51 15.22
N PRO A 210 8.50 -13.55 14.77
CA PRO A 210 8.72 -14.76 15.56
C PRO A 210 9.35 -14.47 16.93
N MET A 211 8.92 -15.22 17.95
CA MET A 211 9.43 -15.13 19.33
C MET A 211 9.30 -13.74 19.96
N SER A 212 8.40 -12.90 19.46
CA SER A 212 8.17 -11.54 19.98
C SER A 212 6.73 -11.34 20.38
N GLY A 213 6.49 -10.28 21.16
CA GLY A 213 5.16 -9.90 21.58
C GLY A 213 4.88 -8.43 21.33
N LYS A 214 3.59 -8.09 21.32
CA LYS A 214 3.09 -6.73 21.14
C LYS A 214 1.95 -6.46 22.11
N ASN A 215 1.96 -5.28 22.70
CA ASN A 215 0.82 -4.81 23.49
C ASN A 215 -0.27 -4.27 22.56
N VAL A 216 -1.50 -4.66 22.85
CA VAL A 216 -2.71 -4.21 22.18
C VAL A 216 -3.56 -3.48 23.20
N SER A 217 -3.87 -2.22 22.91
CA SER A 217 -4.77 -1.39 23.70
C SER A 217 -6.21 -1.90 23.57
N ALA A 218 -6.57 -2.88 24.40
CA ALA A 218 -7.91 -3.43 24.50
C ALA A 218 -8.25 -3.72 25.97
N THR A 219 -9.46 -3.33 26.39
CA THR A 219 -9.96 -3.64 27.73
C THR A 219 -10.41 -5.10 27.77
N VAL A 220 -9.59 -5.96 28.36
CA VAL A 220 -9.86 -7.40 28.49
C VAL A 220 -9.78 -7.83 29.95
N LYS A 221 -10.36 -8.99 30.27
CA LYS A 221 -10.15 -9.70 31.54
C LYS A 221 -9.57 -11.08 31.25
N LYS A 222 -8.97 -11.69 32.25
CA LYS A 222 -8.59 -13.11 32.17
C LYS A 222 -9.83 -13.97 31.88
N GLY A 223 -9.69 -14.91 30.96
CA GLY A 223 -10.78 -15.77 30.46
C GLY A 223 -11.64 -15.13 29.36
N THR A 224 -11.40 -13.88 28.96
CA THR A 224 -12.11 -13.28 27.82
C THR A 224 -11.78 -14.06 26.55
N ARG A 225 -12.82 -14.51 25.83
CA ARG A 225 -12.69 -15.04 24.48
C ARG A 225 -12.55 -13.89 23.50
N ILE A 226 -11.61 -14.03 22.58
CA ILE A 226 -11.34 -13.05 21.53
C ILE A 226 -11.41 -13.75 20.18
N LYS A 227 -11.81 -12.98 19.17
CA LYS A 227 -11.65 -13.37 17.77
C LYS A 227 -10.58 -12.51 17.15
N TYR A 228 -9.79 -13.06 16.26
CA TYR A 228 -8.78 -12.29 15.56
C TYR A 228 -8.65 -12.80 14.14
N SER A 229 -8.38 -11.89 13.21
CA SER A 229 -8.14 -12.25 11.82
C SER A 229 -6.70 -11.99 11.43
N VAL A 230 -6.13 -12.89 10.64
CA VAL A 230 -4.77 -12.77 10.12
C VAL A 230 -4.78 -12.77 8.59
N ILE A 231 -3.82 -12.08 8.00
CA ILE A 231 -3.61 -12.06 6.55
C ILE A 231 -2.60 -13.14 6.20
N ASN A 232 -3.01 -14.16 5.44
CA ASN A 232 -2.11 -15.20 4.97
C ASN A 232 -1.21 -14.71 3.82
N ASP A 233 -0.28 -15.54 3.36
CA ASP A 233 0.67 -15.20 2.29
C ASP A 233 0.01 -14.72 0.98
N ASN A 234 -1.19 -15.25 0.65
CA ASN A 234 -1.94 -14.90 -0.55
C ASN A 234 -2.79 -13.63 -0.39
N GLY A 235 -2.76 -12.98 0.77
CA GLY A 235 -3.56 -11.80 1.07
C GLY A 235 -4.99 -12.09 1.53
N ALA A 236 -5.36 -13.37 1.70
CA ALA A 236 -6.67 -13.73 2.22
C ALA A 236 -6.72 -13.58 3.74
N ILE A 237 -7.85 -13.08 4.23
CA ILE A 237 -8.11 -12.89 5.66
C ILE A 237 -8.74 -14.18 6.20
N LYS A 238 -8.16 -14.73 7.28
CA LYS A 238 -8.71 -15.89 8.00
C LYS A 238 -8.93 -15.54 9.46
N GLU A 239 -10.10 -15.92 9.99
CA GLU A 239 -10.48 -15.72 11.38
C GLU A 239 -10.08 -16.93 12.25
N TYR A 240 -9.66 -16.64 13.48
CA TYR A 240 -9.29 -17.58 14.53
C TYR A 240 -9.86 -17.11 15.87
N GLU A 241 -9.89 -18.02 16.84
CA GLU A 241 -10.32 -17.72 18.21
C GLU A 241 -9.15 -17.89 19.20
N GLY A 242 -9.16 -17.08 20.25
CA GLY A 242 -8.18 -17.13 21.34
C GLY A 242 -8.84 -16.91 22.69
N ILE A 243 -8.14 -17.29 23.76
CA ILE A 243 -8.55 -17.04 25.14
C ILE A 243 -7.43 -16.26 25.83
N VAL A 244 -7.81 -15.16 26.48
CA VAL A 244 -6.88 -14.35 27.27
C VAL A 244 -6.55 -15.08 28.58
N ASN A 245 -5.28 -15.45 28.75
CA ASN A 245 -4.77 -16.15 29.93
C ASN A 245 -4.32 -15.21 31.05
#